data_AF-A0AAD0UV75-F1
#
_entry.id   AF-A0AAD0UV75-F1
#
_cell.length_a   1.000
_cell.length_b   1.000
_cell.length_c   1.000
_cell.angle_alpha   90.00
_cell.angle_beta   90.00
_cell.angle_gamma   90.00
#
_symmetry.space_group_name_H-M   'P 1'
#
loop_
_entity.id
_entity.type
_entity.pdbx_description
1 polymer ?
#
loop_
_entity_poly.entity_id
_entity_poly.type
_entity_poly.pdbx_seq_one_letter_code
_entity_poly.pdbx_strand_id
1 'polypeptide(L)'
;MKNTRPVRRFLENSAFRHFGFAFILYSFIFQSPILSTDFSDVYDFYKKGNYDTLVKVSRAALRKEEVDYRILLLYTAAEKDPEEIDKTLRSIYGKKDSHPGIFYNSVFLFLERCLVLEDESSGIFWGKIFTENGSSSVRYAEGLYTYACILYEAGKFSEAKRILAKLKESKSTEKMIKKIRILELSIEKKMEAQT
;
A
#
# COMPACT_ATOMS: atom_id res chain seq x y z
N MET A 1 -21.78 -58.83 52.58
CA MET A 1 -21.24 -57.46 52.40
C MET A 1 -19.73 -57.50 52.25
N LYS A 2 -19.20 -57.04 51.12
CA LYS A 2 -18.09 -56.08 50.96
C LYS A 2 -17.50 -56.24 49.56
N ASN A 3 -17.78 -55.23 48.74
CA ASN A 3 -17.24 -55.05 47.40
C ASN A 3 -16.01 -54.15 47.55
N THR A 4 -14.83 -54.58 47.10
CA THR A 4 -13.59 -53.79 47.15
C THR A 4 -12.96 -53.69 45.77
N ARG A 5 -13.12 -52.52 45.14
CA ARG A 5 -12.11 -51.89 44.28
C ARG A 5 -12.05 -50.43 44.71
N PRO A 6 -10.86 -49.83 44.89
CA PRO A 6 -10.22 -49.09 43.79
C PRO A 6 -8.69 -49.30 43.84
N VAL A 7 -7.83 -48.90 42.90
CA VAL A 7 -7.40 -47.53 42.58
C VAL A 7 -6.41 -47.71 41.41
N ARG A 8 -6.81 -47.38 40.17
CA ARG A 8 -5.83 -47.28 39.06
C ARG A 8 -6.13 -46.16 38.06
N ARG A 9 -7.10 -45.29 38.36
CA ARG A 9 -7.58 -44.24 37.45
C ARG A 9 -7.14 -42.82 37.82
N PHE A 10 -6.34 -42.65 38.87
CA PHE A 10 -6.00 -41.31 39.38
C PHE A 10 -4.64 -40.75 38.92
N LEU A 11 -3.80 -41.57 38.26
CA LEU A 11 -2.45 -41.18 37.85
C LEU A 11 -2.34 -40.64 36.42
N GLU A 12 -3.29 -40.92 35.52
CA GLU A 12 -3.21 -40.50 34.11
C GLU A 12 -3.62 -39.02 33.87
N ASN A 13 -4.34 -38.39 34.81
CA ASN A 13 -4.83 -37.02 34.65
C ASN A 13 -3.84 -35.92 35.07
N SER A 14 -2.73 -36.25 35.73
CA SER A 14 -1.71 -35.26 36.14
C SER A 14 -0.73 -34.94 35.01
N ALA A 15 -0.26 -35.97 34.29
CA ALA A 15 0.75 -35.81 33.23
C ALA A 15 0.20 -34.98 32.04
N PHE A 16 -1.04 -35.24 31.61
CA PHE A 16 -1.65 -34.53 30.48
C PHE A 16 -1.88 -33.03 30.78
N ARG A 17 -2.17 -32.68 32.03
CA ARG A 17 -2.35 -31.30 32.49
C ARG A 17 -1.04 -30.51 32.49
N HIS A 18 0.09 -31.13 32.80
CA HIS A 18 1.40 -30.46 32.85
C HIS A 18 2.03 -30.29 31.46
N PHE A 19 1.84 -31.26 30.55
CA PHE A 19 2.30 -31.14 29.16
C PHE A 19 1.54 -30.06 28.37
N GLY A 20 0.21 -29.96 28.56
CA GLY A 20 -0.58 -28.88 27.96
C GLY A 20 -0.18 -27.48 28.47
N PHE A 21 0.13 -27.36 29.76
CA PHE A 21 0.53 -26.09 30.36
C PHE A 21 1.93 -25.63 29.89
N ALA A 22 2.87 -26.58 29.73
CA ALA A 22 4.20 -26.29 29.20
C ALA A 22 4.18 -25.88 27.71
N PHE A 23 3.29 -26.47 26.91
CA PHE A 23 3.13 -26.10 25.49
C PHE A 23 2.51 -24.71 25.31
N ILE A 24 1.54 -24.35 26.16
CA ILE A 24 0.94 -23.00 26.18
C ILE A 24 1.97 -21.96 26.63
N LEU A 25 2.78 -22.25 27.67
CA LEU A 25 3.87 -21.37 28.11
C LEU A 25 4.95 -21.20 27.04
N TYR A 26 5.35 -22.27 26.35
CA TYR A 26 6.31 -22.20 25.25
C TYR A 26 5.79 -21.34 24.08
N SER A 27 4.49 -21.43 23.78
CA SER A 27 3.83 -20.60 22.75
C SER A 27 3.79 -19.11 23.13
N PHE A 28 3.70 -18.80 24.43
CA PHE A 28 3.74 -17.42 24.94
C PHE A 28 5.16 -16.83 25.00
N ILE A 29 6.19 -17.64 25.24
CA ILE A 29 7.59 -17.17 25.36
C ILE A 29 8.23 -16.91 23.98
N PHE A 30 7.74 -17.57 22.91
CA PHE A 30 8.18 -17.31 21.53
C PHE A 30 7.33 -16.27 20.78
N GLN A 31 6.43 -15.56 21.48
CA GLN A 31 5.96 -14.28 20.96
C GLN A 31 7.14 -13.33 21.02
N SER A 32 7.78 -13.10 19.88
CA SER A 32 8.72 -11.99 19.71
C SER A 32 8.06 -10.78 20.35
N PRO A 33 8.72 -10.06 21.28
CA PRO A 33 8.14 -8.86 21.84
C PRO A 33 7.67 -8.02 20.65
N ILE A 34 6.41 -7.61 20.69
CA ILE A 34 5.87 -6.63 19.74
C ILE A 34 6.61 -5.34 20.08
N LEU A 35 7.88 -5.25 19.70
CA LEU A 35 8.59 -3.99 19.66
C LEU A 35 7.72 -3.13 18.76
N SER A 36 7.26 -2.01 19.32
CA SER A 36 6.62 -0.97 18.56
C SER A 36 7.56 -0.61 17.42
N THR A 37 7.28 -1.11 16.22
CA THR A 37 8.05 -0.77 15.03
C THR A 37 7.98 0.74 14.85
N ASP A 38 9.13 1.40 14.99
CA ASP A 38 9.30 2.83 14.77
C ASP A 38 9.88 3.07 13.37
N PHE A 39 9.75 4.30 12.87
CA PHE A 39 10.29 4.70 11.58
C PHE A 39 11.80 4.45 11.47
N SER A 40 12.55 4.62 12.56
CA SER A 40 14.01 4.37 12.57
C SER A 40 14.35 2.95 12.15
N ASP A 41 13.63 1.95 12.67
CA ASP A 41 13.86 0.54 12.34
C ASP A 41 13.56 0.27 10.86
N VAL A 42 12.43 0.76 10.38
CA VAL A 42 11.99 0.63 8.97
C VAL A 42 13.02 1.26 8.04
N TYR A 43 13.51 2.46 8.39
CA TYR A 43 14.50 3.18 7.61
C TYR A 43 15.86 2.49 7.59
N ASP A 44 16.26 1.85 8.69
CA ASP A 44 17.48 1.06 8.74
C ASP A 44 17.41 -0.19 7.84
N PHE A 45 16.26 -0.89 7.80
CA PHE A 45 16.07 -1.97 6.84
C PHE A 45 16.08 -1.48 5.40
N TYR A 46 15.50 -0.30 5.13
CA TYR A 46 15.51 0.31 3.81
C TYR A 46 16.94 0.59 3.33
N LYS A 47 17.76 1.25 4.16
CA LYS A 47 19.18 1.55 3.83
C LYS A 47 20.02 0.29 3.60
N LYS A 48 19.71 -0.80 4.31
CA LYS A 48 20.40 -2.10 4.18
C LYS A 48 19.89 -2.94 3.01
N GLY A 49 18.89 -2.48 2.26
CA GLY A 49 18.26 -3.24 1.17
C GLY A 49 17.47 -4.47 1.66
N ASN A 50 17.16 -4.56 2.95
CA ASN A 50 16.42 -5.68 3.52
C ASN A 50 14.90 -5.45 3.38
N TYR A 51 14.44 -5.43 2.12
CA TYR A 51 13.06 -5.07 1.78
C TYR A 51 12.02 -6.08 2.29
N ASP A 52 12.35 -7.37 2.34
CA ASP A 52 11.41 -8.39 2.83
C ASP A 52 11.13 -8.19 4.34
N THR A 53 12.18 -7.86 5.12
CA THR A 53 11.99 -7.52 6.55
C THR A 53 11.26 -6.20 6.72
N LEU A 54 11.62 -5.17 5.94
CA LEU A 54 10.96 -3.86 5.93
C LEU A 54 9.45 -4.01 5.70
N VAL A 55 9.06 -4.78 4.69
CA VAL A 55 7.65 -5.05 4.35
C VAL A 55 6.94 -5.71 5.53
N LYS A 56 7.53 -6.76 6.10
CA LYS A 56 6.94 -7.50 7.23
C LYS A 56 6.68 -6.60 8.44
N VAL A 57 7.67 -5.80 8.86
CA VAL A 57 7.53 -4.94 10.04
C VAL A 57 6.62 -3.74 9.76
N SER A 58 6.66 -3.19 8.54
CA SER A 58 5.79 -2.08 8.13
C SER A 58 4.32 -2.47 8.15
N ARG A 59 3.95 -3.66 7.66
CA ARG A 59 2.55 -4.14 7.69
C ARG A 59 1.98 -4.18 9.11
N ALA A 60 2.80 -4.54 10.10
CA ALA A 60 2.38 -4.52 11.50
C ALA A 60 2.19 -3.08 12.02
N ALA A 61 3.10 -2.17 11.68
CA ALA A 61 3.03 -0.77 12.06
C ALA A 61 1.80 -0.05 11.45
N LEU A 62 1.51 -0.28 10.17
CA LEU A 62 0.46 0.41 9.41
C LEU A 62 -0.97 0.01 9.80
N ARG A 63 -1.14 -1.10 10.53
CA ARG A 63 -2.45 -1.52 11.06
C ARG A 63 -2.92 -0.69 12.26
N LYS A 64 -2.04 0.10 12.90
CA LYS A 64 -2.38 0.97 14.03
C LYS A 64 -3.40 2.05 13.64
N GLU A 65 -4.09 2.63 14.62
CA GLU A 65 -5.02 3.75 14.40
C GLU A 65 -4.28 4.98 13.90
N GLU A 66 -3.19 5.34 14.57
CA GLU A 66 -2.26 6.36 14.11
C GLU A 66 -1.25 5.76 13.12
N VAL A 67 -1.29 6.28 11.89
CA VAL A 67 -0.45 5.82 10.79
C VAL A 67 0.75 6.74 10.66
N ASP A 68 1.96 6.17 10.73
CA ASP A 68 3.17 6.87 10.29
C ASP A 68 3.29 6.79 8.77
N TYR A 69 3.00 7.90 8.10
CA TYR A 69 3.04 7.97 6.64
C TYR A 69 4.45 7.85 6.04
N ARG A 70 5.51 8.04 6.83
CA ARG A 70 6.89 7.78 6.37
C ARG A 70 7.14 6.29 6.22
N ILE A 71 6.59 5.49 7.15
CA ILE A 71 6.59 4.02 7.04
C ILE A 71 5.76 3.61 5.82
N LEU A 72 4.58 4.22 5.61
CA LEU A 72 3.75 3.94 4.42
C LEU A 72 4.50 4.18 3.10
N LEU A 73 5.25 5.27 3.02
CA LEU A 73 6.01 5.62 1.82
C LEU A 73 7.09 4.56 1.53
N LEU A 74 7.86 4.17 2.54
CA LEU A 74 8.90 3.14 2.39
C LEU A 74 8.30 1.76 2.11
N TYR A 75 7.17 1.43 2.75
CA TYR A 75 6.41 0.22 2.50
C TYR A 75 5.96 0.15 1.04
N THR A 76 5.34 1.22 0.52
CA THR A 76 4.86 1.27 -0.86
C THR A 76 6.00 1.11 -1.87
N ALA A 77 7.16 1.70 -1.58
CA ALA A 77 8.34 1.56 -2.43
C ALA A 77 8.91 0.13 -2.44
N ALA A 78 8.83 -0.59 -1.32
CA ALA A 78 9.49 -1.88 -1.12
C ALA A 78 8.58 -3.11 -1.34
N GLU A 79 7.28 -2.98 -1.09
CA GLU A 79 6.30 -4.03 -1.30
C GLU A 79 6.27 -4.44 -2.78
N LYS A 80 6.27 -5.75 -3.04
CA LYS A 80 6.31 -6.29 -4.41
C LYS A 80 4.91 -6.58 -4.94
N ASP A 81 3.99 -6.91 -4.04
CA ASP A 81 2.62 -7.25 -4.39
C ASP A 81 1.75 -5.97 -4.48
N PRO A 82 1.28 -5.58 -5.69
CA PRO A 82 0.44 -4.40 -5.86
C PRO A 82 -0.90 -4.51 -5.14
N GLU A 83 -1.46 -5.71 -4.97
CA GLU A 83 -2.75 -5.90 -4.30
C GLU A 83 -2.65 -5.58 -2.80
N GLU A 84 -1.52 -5.93 -2.17
CA GLU A 84 -1.27 -5.63 -0.76
C GLU A 84 -1.06 -4.13 -0.53
N ILE A 85 -0.49 -3.42 -1.50
CA ILE A 85 -0.39 -1.97 -1.48
C ILE A 85 -1.79 -1.35 -1.59
N ASP A 86 -2.59 -1.79 -2.56
CA ASP A 86 -3.95 -1.29 -2.75
C ASP A 86 -4.78 -1.47 -1.48
N LYS A 87 -4.80 -2.69 -0.91
CA LYS A 87 -5.49 -2.98 0.36
C LYS A 87 -5.03 -2.07 1.49
N THR A 88 -3.71 -1.87 1.62
CA THR A 88 -3.14 -1.02 2.66
C THR A 88 -3.54 0.44 2.48
N LEU A 89 -3.43 0.98 1.26
CA LEU A 89 -3.83 2.35 0.95
C LEU A 89 -5.34 2.56 1.17
N ARG A 90 -6.19 1.61 0.75
CA ARG A 90 -7.65 1.69 0.96
C ARG A 90 -8.01 1.67 2.44
N SER A 91 -7.37 0.77 3.20
CA SER A 91 -7.56 0.66 4.66
C SER A 91 -7.17 1.96 5.37
N ILE A 92 -6.06 2.58 4.99
CA ILE A 92 -5.62 3.85 5.58
C ILE A 92 -6.53 5.01 5.16
N TYR A 93 -6.89 5.07 3.87
CA TYR A 93 -7.76 6.11 3.32
C TYR A 93 -9.14 6.11 3.97
N GLY A 94 -9.71 4.94 4.24
CA GLY A 94 -11.02 4.81 4.89
C GLY A 94 -11.06 5.23 6.35
N LYS A 95 -9.92 5.50 7.00
CA LYS A 95 -9.87 5.88 8.44
C LYS A 95 -10.15 7.36 8.69
N LYS A 96 -9.95 8.24 7.70
CA LYS A 96 -10.01 9.70 7.88
C LYS A 96 -10.52 10.38 6.61
N ASP A 97 -11.19 11.52 6.78
CA ASP A 97 -11.69 12.31 5.64
C ASP A 97 -10.57 13.00 4.85
N SER A 98 -9.40 13.21 5.47
CA SER A 98 -8.26 13.87 4.85
C SER A 98 -6.92 13.28 5.28
N HIS A 99 -5.94 13.39 4.40
CA HIS A 99 -4.58 12.87 4.57
C HIS A 99 -3.53 13.91 4.19
N PRO A 100 -2.34 13.88 4.80
CA PRO A 100 -1.26 14.80 4.46
C PRO A 100 -0.61 14.45 3.11
N GLY A 101 0.14 15.39 2.53
CA GLY A 101 0.80 15.21 1.23
C GLY A 101 1.68 13.97 1.12
N ILE A 102 2.30 13.51 2.21
CA ILE A 102 3.11 12.27 2.25
C ILE A 102 2.28 11.00 1.99
N PHE A 103 1.00 10.97 2.36
CA PHE A 103 0.10 9.90 1.96
C PHE A 103 -0.05 9.87 0.43
N TYR A 104 -0.30 11.04 -0.17
CA TYR A 104 -0.44 11.15 -1.62
C TYR A 104 0.88 10.90 -2.35
N ASN A 105 2.04 11.18 -1.75
CA ASN A 105 3.32 10.70 -2.31
C ASN A 105 3.36 9.17 -2.43
N SER A 106 2.77 8.45 -1.47
CA SER A 106 2.65 6.98 -1.53
C SER A 106 1.66 6.55 -2.61
N VAL A 107 0.52 7.24 -2.72
CA VAL A 107 -0.44 7.02 -3.82
C VAL A 107 0.21 7.24 -5.19
N PHE A 108 1.05 8.26 -5.34
CA PHE A 108 1.82 8.50 -6.57
C PHE A 108 2.71 7.31 -6.93
N LEU A 109 3.48 6.76 -5.98
CA LEU A 109 4.30 5.57 -6.23
C LEU A 109 3.43 4.37 -6.65
N PHE A 110 2.25 4.23 -6.06
CA PHE A 110 1.32 3.18 -6.43
C PHE A 110 0.73 3.39 -7.84
N LEU A 111 0.44 4.63 -8.25
CA LEU A 111 0.02 4.94 -9.62
C LEU A 111 1.10 4.60 -10.65
N GLU A 112 2.37 4.88 -10.36
CA GLU A 112 3.46 4.45 -11.25
C GLU A 112 3.49 2.93 -11.42
N ARG A 113 3.24 2.18 -10.33
CA ARG A 113 3.15 0.72 -10.38
C ARG A 113 1.93 0.23 -11.15
N CYS A 114 0.77 0.85 -10.96
CA CYS A 114 -0.44 0.53 -11.72
C CYS A 114 -0.21 0.71 -13.22
N LEU A 115 0.44 1.81 -13.62
CA LEU A 115 0.77 2.05 -15.03
C LEU A 115 1.71 0.98 -15.59
N VAL A 116 2.76 0.62 -14.86
CA VAL A 116 3.75 -0.38 -15.32
C VAL A 116 3.15 -1.78 -15.42
N LEU A 117 2.23 -2.13 -14.51
CA LEU A 117 1.59 -3.43 -14.46
C LEU A 117 0.27 -3.50 -15.24
N GLU A 118 -0.10 -2.41 -15.94
CA GLU A 118 -1.37 -2.30 -16.68
C GLU A 118 -2.60 -2.56 -15.78
N ASP A 119 -2.51 -2.28 -14.47
CA ASP A 119 -3.64 -2.32 -13.55
C ASP A 119 -4.47 -1.04 -13.67
N GLU A 120 -5.24 -0.97 -14.75
CA GLU A 120 -6.11 0.16 -15.06
C GLU A 120 -7.17 0.38 -13.97
N SER A 121 -7.71 -0.69 -13.38
CA SER A 121 -8.79 -0.59 -12.40
C SER A 121 -8.35 0.15 -11.13
N SER A 122 -7.26 -0.31 -10.51
CA SER A 122 -6.69 0.35 -9.33
C SER A 122 -6.13 1.72 -9.69
N GLY A 123 -5.48 1.83 -10.84
CA GLY A 123 -4.92 3.08 -11.35
C GLY A 123 -5.97 4.17 -11.55
N ILE A 124 -7.14 3.82 -12.11
CA ILE A 124 -8.26 4.75 -12.28
C ILE A 124 -8.87 5.14 -10.93
N PHE A 125 -9.05 4.18 -10.03
CA PHE A 125 -9.58 4.46 -8.69
C PHE A 125 -8.70 5.47 -7.93
N TRP A 126 -7.42 5.18 -7.81
CA TRP A 126 -6.48 6.05 -7.10
C TRP A 126 -6.20 7.35 -7.85
N GLY A 127 -6.22 7.33 -9.19
CA GLY A 127 -5.99 8.51 -10.00
C GLY A 127 -7.05 9.59 -9.79
N LYS A 128 -8.32 9.18 -9.62
CA LYS A 128 -9.41 10.10 -9.25
C LYS A 128 -9.18 10.72 -7.88
N ILE A 129 -8.94 9.89 -6.86
CA ILE A 129 -8.66 10.35 -5.49
C ILE A 129 -7.47 11.31 -5.46
N PHE A 130 -6.40 10.98 -6.18
CA PHE A 130 -5.19 11.78 -6.26
C PHE A 130 -5.44 13.12 -6.97
N THR A 131 -6.25 13.14 -8.02
CA THR A 131 -6.62 14.37 -8.74
C THR A 131 -7.40 15.35 -7.87
N GLU A 132 -8.25 14.84 -6.97
CA GLU A 132 -9.12 15.63 -6.11
C GLU A 132 -8.40 16.09 -4.84
N ASN A 133 -7.61 15.21 -4.21
CA ASN A 133 -7.08 15.43 -2.86
C ASN A 133 -5.55 15.52 -2.80
N GLY A 134 -4.85 15.16 -3.88
CA GLY A 134 -3.39 15.02 -3.91
C GLY A 134 -2.61 16.29 -4.17
N SER A 135 -3.22 17.47 -4.20
CA SER A 135 -2.56 18.75 -4.52
C SER A 135 -1.42 19.13 -3.56
N SER A 136 -1.41 18.57 -2.35
CA SER A 136 -0.33 18.72 -1.36
C SER A 136 0.86 17.78 -1.59
N SER A 137 0.79 16.86 -2.56
CA SER A 137 1.89 16.00 -2.97
C SER A 137 2.99 16.80 -3.67
N VAL A 138 4.25 16.52 -3.34
CA VAL A 138 5.39 17.10 -4.08
C VAL A 138 5.54 16.50 -5.48
N ARG A 139 4.76 15.46 -5.78
CA ARG A 139 4.70 14.75 -7.08
C ARG A 139 3.36 14.96 -7.76
N TYR A 140 2.62 16.01 -7.42
CA TYR A 140 1.27 16.21 -7.93
C TYR A 140 1.24 16.33 -9.46
N ALA A 141 2.16 17.10 -10.05
CA ALA A 141 2.25 17.25 -11.50
C ALA A 141 2.58 15.91 -12.19
N GLU A 142 3.56 15.17 -11.66
CA GLU A 142 3.92 13.84 -12.16
C GLU A 142 2.77 12.84 -12.00
N GLY A 143 2.05 12.87 -10.88
CA GLY A 143 0.93 11.97 -10.63
C GLY A 143 -0.28 12.25 -11.52
N LEU A 144 -0.58 13.52 -11.82
CA LEU A 144 -1.59 13.86 -12.83
C LEU A 144 -1.19 13.34 -14.22
N TYR A 145 0.09 13.47 -14.58
CA TYR A 145 0.58 12.94 -15.85
C TYR A 145 0.50 11.41 -15.89
N THR A 146 0.94 10.72 -14.83
CA THR A 146 0.83 9.26 -14.71
C THR A 146 -0.63 8.80 -14.81
N TYR A 147 -1.56 9.50 -14.16
CA TYR A 147 -2.98 9.19 -14.26
C TYR A 147 -3.52 9.40 -15.69
N ALA A 148 -3.10 10.46 -16.38
CA ALA A 148 -3.45 10.65 -17.79
C ALA A 148 -2.94 9.51 -18.68
N CYS A 149 -1.74 8.97 -18.42
CA CYS A 149 -1.25 7.78 -19.12
C CYS A 149 -2.12 6.55 -18.84
N ILE A 150 -2.50 6.30 -17.58
CA ILE A 150 -3.39 5.18 -17.23
C ILE A 150 -4.74 5.30 -17.96
N LEU A 151 -5.31 6.50 -18.00
CA LEU A 151 -6.54 6.76 -18.75
C LEU A 151 -6.37 6.55 -20.26
N TYR A 152 -5.20 6.87 -20.81
CA TYR A 152 -4.89 6.62 -22.21
C TYR A 152 -4.84 5.11 -22.52
N GLU A 153 -4.14 4.31 -21.70
CA GLU A 153 -4.07 2.86 -21.87
C GLU A 153 -5.47 2.22 -21.76
N ALA A 154 -6.28 2.68 -20.81
CA ALA A 154 -7.67 2.26 -20.63
C ALA A 154 -8.65 2.75 -21.71
N GLY A 155 -8.18 3.41 -22.77
CA GLY A 155 -9.02 3.96 -23.85
C GLY A 155 -9.92 5.13 -23.44
N LYS A 156 -9.73 5.71 -22.25
CA LYS A 156 -10.52 6.83 -21.70
C LYS A 156 -9.98 8.18 -22.15
N PHE A 157 -9.87 8.36 -23.46
CA PHE A 157 -9.19 9.49 -24.10
C PHE A 157 -9.74 10.87 -23.71
N SER A 158 -11.06 11.03 -23.65
CA SER A 158 -11.68 12.30 -23.24
C SER A 158 -11.33 12.69 -21.81
N GLU A 159 -11.28 11.72 -20.90
CA GLU A 159 -10.86 11.95 -19.51
C GLU A 159 -9.37 12.28 -19.45
N ALA A 160 -8.53 11.56 -20.20
CA ALA A 160 -7.09 11.83 -20.28
C ALA A 160 -6.81 13.27 -20.73
N LYS A 161 -7.48 13.75 -21.79
CA LYS A 161 -7.35 15.15 -22.27
C LYS A 161 -7.72 16.16 -21.19
N ARG A 162 -8.78 15.91 -20.42
CA ARG A 162 -9.20 16.79 -19.32
C ARG A 162 -8.13 16.88 -18.22
N ILE A 163 -7.50 15.74 -17.86
CA ILE A 163 -6.40 15.73 -16.89
C ILE A 163 -5.18 16.50 -17.42
N LEU A 164 -4.84 16.34 -18.71
CA LEU A 164 -3.74 17.07 -19.32
C LEU A 164 -3.99 18.58 -19.38
N ALA A 165 -5.23 19.01 -19.65
CA ALA A 165 -5.61 20.41 -19.58
C ALA A 165 -5.41 20.98 -18.16
N LYS A 166 -5.90 20.29 -17.13
CA LYS A 166 -5.68 20.65 -15.72
C LYS A 166 -4.18 20.76 -15.39
N LEU A 167 -3.36 19.83 -15.89
CA LEU A 167 -1.92 19.86 -15.66
C LEU A 167 -1.24 21.08 -16.32
N LYS A 168 -1.69 21.50 -17.52
CA LYS A 168 -1.17 22.70 -18.20
C LYS A 168 -1.47 24.00 -17.45
N GLU A 169 -2.58 24.07 -16.72
CA GLU A 169 -2.92 25.22 -15.88
C GLU A 169 -1.97 25.37 -14.68
N SER A 170 -1.26 24.31 -14.30
CA SER A 170 -0.24 24.35 -13.26
C SER A 170 1.12 24.79 -13.81
N LYS A 171 1.95 25.43 -12.97
CA LYS A 171 3.31 25.86 -13.32
C LYS A 171 4.20 24.64 -13.62
N SER A 172 4.17 24.18 -14.88
CA SER A 172 4.86 22.99 -15.36
C SER A 172 6.27 23.30 -15.85
N THR A 173 7.18 22.33 -15.69
CA THR A 173 8.53 22.41 -16.27
C THR A 173 8.48 22.21 -17.78
N GLU A 174 9.49 22.71 -18.51
CA GLU A 174 9.61 22.49 -19.97
C GLU A 174 9.58 20.98 -20.32
N LYS A 175 10.23 20.15 -19.50
CA LYS A 175 10.21 18.69 -19.65
C LYS A 175 8.79 18.13 -19.55
N MET A 176 7.98 18.62 -18.61
CA MET A 176 6.59 18.19 -18.46
C MET A 176 5.73 18.64 -19.64
N ILE A 177 5.92 19.87 -20.12
CA ILE A 177 5.20 20.39 -21.31
C ILE A 177 5.44 19.50 -22.54
N LYS A 178 6.69 19.08 -22.77
CA LYS A 178 7.02 18.14 -23.86
C LYS A 178 6.30 16.79 -23.70
N LYS A 179 6.30 16.22 -22.49
CA LYS A 179 5.60 14.97 -22.17
C LYS A 179 4.09 15.07 -22.42
N ILE A 180 3.47 16.17 -22.00
CA ILE A 180 2.05 16.44 -22.23
C ILE A 180 1.76 16.46 -23.73
N ARG A 181 2.55 17.20 -24.51
CA ARG A 181 2.32 17.32 -25.96
C ARG A 181 2.42 15.97 -26.68
N ILE A 182 3.37 15.12 -26.28
CA ILE A 182 3.53 13.77 -26.84
C ILE A 182 2.27 12.93 -26.58
N LEU A 183 1.74 12.97 -25.36
CA LEU A 183 0.55 12.19 -25.02
C LEU A 183 -0.71 12.71 -25.74
N GLU A 184 -0.86 14.03 -25.90
CA GLU A 184 -1.96 14.61 -26.67
C GLU A 184 -1.98 14.15 -28.12
N LEU A 185 -0.82 14.20 -28.80
CA LEU A 185 -0.69 13.70 -30.18
C LEU A 185 -1.01 12.21 -30.28
N SER A 186 -0.62 11.43 -29.27
CA SER A 186 -0.90 9.99 -29.20
C SER A 186 -2.40 9.71 -29.02
N ILE A 187 -3.09 10.54 -28.23
CA ILE A 187 -4.54 10.49 -28.07
C ILE A 187 -5.24 10.87 -29.38
N GLU A 188 -4.87 11.98 -30.00
CA GLU A 188 -5.46 12.45 -31.28
C GLU A 188 -5.39 11.36 -32.35
N LYS A 189 -4.22 10.75 -32.54
CA LYS A 189 -4.01 9.65 -33.48
C LYS A 189 -4.89 8.42 -33.19
N LYS A 190 -5.06 8.05 -31.92
CA LYS A 190 -5.90 6.90 -31.53
C LYS A 190 -7.39 7.18 -31.75
N MET A 191 -7.83 8.40 -31.48
CA MET A 191 -9.23 8.80 -31.70
C MET A 191 -9.59 8.85 -33.18
N GLU A 192 -8.71 9.40 -34.03
CA GLU A 192 -8.90 9.42 -35.49
C GLU A 192 -9.01 8.01 -36.09
N ALA A 193 -8.27 7.04 -35.55
CA ALA A 193 -8.33 5.65 -35.97
C ALA A 193 -9.62 4.91 -35.56
N GLN A 194 -10.44 5.50 -34.68
CA GLN A 194 -11.70 4.92 -34.20
C GLN A 194 -12.95 5.51 -34.90
N THR A 195 -12.76 6.56 -35.71
CA THR A 195 -13.78 7.21 -36.55
C THR A 195 -13.71 6.71 -37.99
#